data_AF-A0A0W8DJ77-F1
#
_entry.id   AF-A0A0W8DJ77-F1
#
_cell.length_a   1.000
_cell.length_b   1.000
_cell.length_c   1.000
_cell.angle_alpha   90.00
_cell.angle_beta   90.00
_cell.angle_gamma   90.00
#
_symmetry.space_group_name_H-M   'P 1'
#
loop_
_entity.id
_entity.type
_entity.pdbx_description
1 polymer ?
#
loop_
_entity_poly.entity_id
_entity_poly.type
_entity_poly.pdbx_seq_one_letter_code
_entity_poly.pdbx_strand_id
1 'polypeptide(L)'
;MEKDVLNRLRHPNIIRLYQTFQDDNNLYFLLELLDGGELLSHLLHEGRQLGLDEDLARFYLADVASAVEYMHANQMLHRDLKPENMVVCKNTGGHLKLIDFGTAKNLADSKLNGPNFVGTPEYMPPETIDNKEPTYASDMWAFGCIVYQLLTGETPFSGGSAYLTFLRVQDGSYYLPDYLSDDAKDLISKLLQKDPKNRLGGTEANAMSAVKAHPFFKGIDFDNHIQAQQPASQFCGSELFQLVKRLAAMERARNLQDPLSFEGDVLQEQIKTLSSRDRSILMHILRRKQIVHLPGLYPRFFSSLSGPKLGHATALTEADNRGGSAWETESAAFLEAVKVLNARQPAFVVICGDFINAKPRDEFYDAQVVAFQELLNQINRKFAWYGGIKCIVVNTAILCHEKYFKEEVAAQTVNNNDRATSNSDIPEQIARPEEEGQETVLAAEMVTINVNSARKE
;
A
#
# COMPACT_ATOMS: atom_id res chain seq x y z
N MET A 1 -9.96 35.64 -5.69
CA MET A 1 -8.88 34.72 -5.29
C MET A 1 -8.35 33.95 -6.50
N GLU A 2 -9.02 32.90 -6.99
CA GLU A 2 -8.48 32.04 -8.07
C GLU A 2 -8.12 32.81 -9.36
N LYS A 3 -9.02 33.70 -9.83
CA LYS A 3 -8.75 34.64 -10.93
C LYS A 3 -7.46 35.44 -10.71
N ASP A 4 -7.23 35.93 -9.49
CA ASP A 4 -6.08 36.79 -9.18
C ASP A 4 -4.78 36.00 -9.16
N VAL A 5 -4.84 34.75 -8.69
CA VAL A 5 -3.72 33.80 -8.72
C VAL A 5 -3.34 33.46 -10.17
N LEU A 6 -4.29 32.98 -10.96
CA LEU A 6 -4.05 32.59 -12.35
C LEU A 6 -3.65 33.75 -13.27
N ASN A 7 -3.97 35.00 -12.91
CA ASN A 7 -3.48 36.17 -13.65
C ASN A 7 -2.01 36.49 -13.37
N ARG A 8 -1.51 36.14 -12.19
CA ARG A 8 -0.10 36.38 -11.79
C ARG A 8 0.83 35.26 -12.29
N LEU A 9 0.34 34.03 -12.34
CA LEU A 9 1.17 32.88 -12.70
C LEU A 9 1.29 32.71 -14.22
N ARG A 10 2.53 32.63 -14.70
CA ARG A 10 2.88 32.40 -16.11
C ARG A 10 4.02 31.39 -16.19
N HIS A 11 3.65 30.12 -16.33
CA HIS A 11 4.58 28.99 -16.37
C HIS A 11 4.09 27.91 -17.34
N PRO A 12 4.95 27.23 -18.11
CA PRO A 12 4.53 26.18 -19.05
C PRO A 12 3.71 25.06 -18.40
N ASN A 13 4.09 24.64 -17.19
CA ASN A 13 3.41 23.58 -16.42
C ASN A 13 2.26 24.10 -15.51
N ILE A 14 1.73 25.30 -15.74
CA ILE A 14 0.55 25.83 -15.05
C ILE A 14 -0.49 26.22 -16.10
N ILE A 15 -1.76 25.87 -15.88
CA ILE A 15 -2.85 26.23 -16.80
C ILE A 15 -2.96 27.74 -16.98
N ARG A 16 -3.12 28.18 -18.23
CA ARG A 16 -3.28 29.60 -18.53
C ARG A 16 -4.75 30.02 -18.44
N LEU A 17 -5.01 31.09 -17.68
CA LEU A 17 -6.25 31.85 -17.76
C LEU A 17 -6.12 32.96 -18.82
N TYR A 18 -6.96 32.92 -19.85
CA TYR A 18 -7.02 33.94 -20.90
C TYR A 18 -7.90 35.11 -20.49
N GLN A 19 -9.10 34.83 -19.99
CA GLN A 19 -10.09 35.84 -19.67
C GLN A 19 -11.12 35.32 -18.66
N THR A 20 -11.77 36.22 -17.94
CA THR A 20 -12.94 35.92 -17.11
C THR A 20 -14.14 36.73 -17.57
N PHE A 21 -15.32 36.13 -17.52
CA PHE A 21 -16.60 36.79 -17.76
C PHE A 21 -17.59 36.39 -16.68
N GLN A 22 -18.69 37.14 -16.56
CA GLN A 22 -19.77 36.83 -15.64
C GLN A 22 -21.10 37.25 -16.25
N ASP A 23 -22.16 36.53 -15.91
CA ASP A 23 -23.54 36.97 -16.09
C ASP A 23 -24.22 37.11 -14.72
N ASP A 24 -25.55 37.23 -14.70
CA ASP A 24 -26.31 37.41 -13.46
C ASP A 24 -26.24 36.20 -12.51
N ASN A 25 -25.89 35.01 -13.01
CA ASN A 25 -25.98 33.75 -12.27
C ASN A 25 -24.65 33.00 -12.14
N ASN A 26 -23.69 33.26 -13.02
CA ASN A 26 -22.49 32.43 -13.19
C ASN A 26 -21.21 33.26 -13.38
N LEU A 27 -20.10 32.66 -12.95
CA LEU A 27 -18.75 33.11 -13.28
C LEU A 27 -18.14 32.14 -14.30
N TYR A 28 -17.45 32.69 -15.29
CA TYR A 28 -16.90 31.94 -16.41
C TYR A 28 -15.42 32.22 -16.57
N PHE A 29 -14.62 31.16 -16.62
CA PHE A 29 -13.17 31.24 -16.82
C PHE A 29 -12.83 30.67 -18.21
N LEU A 30 -12.20 31.49 -19.04
CA LEU A 30 -11.64 31.06 -20.32
C LEU A 30 -10.22 30.55 -20.09
N LEU A 31 -10.09 29.24 -19.97
CA LEU A 31 -8.82 28.58 -19.70
C LEU A 31 -8.20 28.00 -20.98
N GLU A 32 -6.91 27.68 -20.90
CA GLU A 32 -6.22 26.84 -21.86
C GLU A 32 -6.91 25.48 -22.02
N LEU A 33 -7.13 25.06 -23.27
CA LEU A 33 -7.67 23.74 -23.57
C LEU A 33 -6.55 22.69 -23.45
N LEU A 34 -6.76 21.71 -22.57
CA LEU A 34 -5.83 20.60 -22.35
C LEU A 34 -6.41 19.31 -22.93
N ASP A 35 -5.58 18.49 -23.59
CA ASP A 35 -6.02 17.43 -24.52
C ASP A 35 -5.59 15.99 -24.16
N GLY A 36 -4.83 15.80 -23.08
CA GLY A 36 -4.29 14.48 -22.70
C GLY A 36 -4.92 13.85 -21.46
N GLY A 37 -5.80 14.54 -20.73
CA GLY A 37 -6.52 13.99 -19.59
C GLY A 37 -5.71 13.97 -18.28
N GLU A 38 -6.36 13.52 -17.20
CA GLU A 38 -5.77 13.53 -15.85
C GLU A 38 -4.60 12.55 -15.72
N LEU A 39 -3.55 12.97 -15.01
CA LEU A 39 -2.39 12.12 -14.70
C LEU A 39 -2.81 10.84 -14.00
N LEU A 40 -3.85 10.89 -13.16
CA LEU A 40 -4.38 9.72 -12.46
C LEU A 40 -4.73 8.56 -13.42
N SER A 41 -5.22 8.88 -14.61
CA SER A 41 -5.56 7.89 -15.64
C SER A 41 -4.31 7.19 -16.20
N HIS A 42 -3.14 7.83 -16.15
CA HIS A 42 -1.89 7.22 -16.59
C HIS A 42 -1.36 6.16 -15.60
N LEU A 43 -1.80 6.16 -14.34
CA LEU A 43 -1.46 5.09 -13.39
C LEU A 43 -2.24 3.79 -13.65
N LEU A 44 -3.27 3.82 -14.50
CA LEU A 44 -4.15 2.69 -14.74
C LEU A 44 -3.51 1.67 -15.68
N HIS A 45 -3.41 0.43 -15.20
CA HIS A 45 -3.13 -0.74 -16.03
C HIS A 45 -4.28 -1.74 -15.89
N GLU A 46 -4.98 -2.03 -16.99
CA GLU A 46 -6.17 -2.88 -17.01
C GLU A 46 -7.20 -2.49 -15.92
N GLY A 47 -7.46 -1.18 -15.78
CA GLY A 47 -8.44 -0.63 -14.84
C GLY A 47 -8.03 -0.60 -13.36
N ARG A 48 -6.77 -0.91 -13.02
CA ARG A 48 -6.23 -0.80 -11.66
C ARG A 48 -5.03 0.13 -11.64
N GLN A 49 -4.95 1.00 -10.63
CA GLN A 49 -3.77 1.85 -10.44
C GLN A 49 -2.63 0.99 -9.90
N LEU A 50 -1.51 0.90 -10.61
CA LEU A 50 -0.35 0.11 -10.20
C LEU A 50 0.90 0.96 -9.94
N GLY A 51 0.87 2.24 -10.33
CA GLY A 51 2.04 3.09 -10.37
C GLY A 51 2.62 3.16 -11.78
N LEU A 52 3.71 3.90 -11.89
CA LEU A 52 4.49 4.17 -13.09
C LEU A 52 5.92 3.67 -12.87
N ASP A 53 6.62 3.46 -13.98
CA ASP A 53 8.07 3.26 -13.94
C ASP A 53 8.76 4.49 -13.38
N GLU A 54 9.88 4.30 -12.67
CA GLU A 54 10.61 5.41 -12.06
C GLU A 54 11.03 6.48 -13.08
N ASP A 55 11.42 6.11 -14.30
CA ASP A 55 11.80 7.08 -15.34
C ASP A 55 10.62 7.94 -15.79
N LEU A 56 9.44 7.33 -15.98
CA LEU A 56 8.23 8.04 -16.36
C LEU A 56 7.67 8.87 -15.19
N ALA A 57 7.71 8.33 -13.96
CA ALA A 57 7.36 9.06 -12.76
C ALA A 57 8.28 10.27 -12.58
N ARG A 58 9.61 10.11 -12.73
CA ARG A 58 10.60 11.18 -12.65
C ARG A 58 10.34 12.27 -13.68
N PHE A 59 9.98 11.91 -14.91
CA PHE A 59 9.61 12.87 -15.96
C PHE A 59 8.42 13.75 -15.54
N TYR A 60 7.33 13.17 -15.04
CA TYR A 60 6.18 13.94 -14.57
C TYR A 60 6.46 14.71 -13.28
N LEU A 61 7.16 14.10 -12.32
CA LEU A 61 7.53 14.76 -11.07
C LEU A 61 8.42 15.98 -11.31
N ALA A 62 9.25 15.97 -12.36
CA ALA A 62 10.04 17.13 -12.75
C ALA A 62 9.18 18.31 -13.22
N ASP A 63 8.11 18.06 -13.98
CA ASP A 63 7.13 19.09 -14.36
C ASP A 63 6.43 19.67 -13.13
N VAL A 64 5.99 18.80 -12.20
CA VAL A 64 5.33 19.24 -10.96
C VAL A 64 6.30 20.06 -10.11
N ALA A 65 7.53 19.59 -9.93
CA ALA A 65 8.56 20.30 -9.17
C ALA A 65 8.85 21.68 -9.77
N SER A 66 8.94 21.78 -11.10
CA SER A 66 9.12 23.06 -11.80
C SER A 66 7.95 24.02 -11.57
N ALA A 67 6.70 23.54 -11.69
CA ALA A 67 5.51 24.34 -11.41
C ALA A 67 5.45 24.84 -9.95
N VAL A 68 5.74 23.95 -9.00
CA VAL A 68 5.69 24.26 -7.56
C VAL A 68 6.80 25.23 -7.15
N GLU A 69 8.02 25.04 -7.64
CA GLU A 69 9.12 25.99 -7.42
C GLU A 69 8.75 27.40 -7.91
N TYR A 70 8.16 27.49 -9.11
CA TYR A 70 7.69 28.77 -9.65
C TYR A 70 6.58 29.41 -8.80
N MET A 71 5.59 28.62 -8.34
CA MET A 71 4.54 29.13 -7.45
C MET A 71 5.11 29.66 -6.13
N HIS A 72 6.01 28.89 -5.50
CA HIS A 72 6.61 29.26 -4.22
C HIS A 72 7.46 30.52 -4.34
N ALA A 73 8.23 30.66 -5.43
CA ALA A 73 8.97 31.89 -5.73
C ALA A 73 8.07 33.13 -5.90
N ASN A 74 6.80 32.93 -6.29
CA ASN A 74 5.77 33.97 -6.37
C ASN A 74 4.93 34.09 -5.08
N GLN A 75 5.38 33.49 -3.97
CA GLN A 75 4.72 33.52 -2.66
C GLN A 75 3.29 32.93 -2.70
N MET A 76 3.08 31.92 -3.54
CA MET A 76 1.81 31.22 -3.73
C MET A 76 1.92 29.78 -3.24
N LEU A 77 0.93 29.33 -2.46
CA LEU A 77 0.72 27.92 -2.11
C LEU A 77 -0.44 27.35 -2.91
N HIS A 78 -0.34 26.10 -3.33
CA HIS A 78 -1.44 25.42 -4.04
C HIS A 78 -2.46 24.82 -3.07
N ARG A 79 -2.01 24.11 -2.04
CA ARG A 79 -2.82 23.47 -0.96
C ARG A 79 -3.73 22.30 -1.34
N ASP A 80 -3.96 22.03 -2.62
CA ASP A 80 -4.63 20.79 -3.10
C ASP A 80 -3.84 20.11 -4.24
N LEU A 81 -2.54 19.90 -4.04
CA LEU A 81 -1.72 19.14 -4.99
C LEU A 81 -2.09 17.66 -4.93
N LYS A 82 -2.52 17.11 -6.06
CA LYS A 82 -2.87 15.70 -6.26
C LYS A 82 -2.93 15.37 -7.76
N PRO A 83 -2.78 14.11 -8.20
CA PRO A 83 -2.78 13.77 -9.63
C PRO A 83 -4.06 14.11 -10.39
N GLU A 84 -5.21 14.24 -9.71
CA GLU A 84 -6.48 14.71 -10.29
C GLU A 84 -6.37 16.16 -10.76
N ASN A 85 -5.54 16.97 -10.11
CA ASN A 85 -5.28 18.37 -10.45
C ASN A 85 -4.07 18.52 -11.40
N MET A 86 -3.71 17.45 -12.11
CA MET A 86 -2.60 17.42 -13.06
C MET A 86 -3.09 16.83 -14.38
N VAL A 87 -2.92 17.58 -15.47
CA VAL A 87 -3.38 17.16 -16.79
C VAL A 87 -2.18 16.99 -17.71
N VAL A 88 -2.03 15.77 -18.24
CA VAL A 88 -1.03 15.46 -19.26
C VAL A 88 -1.48 16.06 -20.59
N CYS A 89 -0.58 16.64 -21.36
CA CYS A 89 -0.90 17.35 -22.59
C CYS A 89 -0.15 16.73 -23.78
N LYS A 90 -0.90 16.24 -24.77
CA LYS A 90 -0.33 15.53 -25.93
C LYS A 90 0.40 16.49 -26.86
N ASN A 91 -0.17 17.69 -27.03
CA ASN A 91 0.40 18.76 -27.85
C ASN A 91 1.72 19.32 -27.30
N THR A 92 2.03 19.10 -26.02
CA THR A 92 3.31 19.47 -25.38
C THR A 92 4.18 18.24 -25.13
N GLY A 93 4.16 17.26 -26.03
CA GLY A 93 5.07 16.10 -25.95
C GLY A 93 4.84 15.20 -24.73
N GLY A 94 3.68 15.27 -24.08
CA GLY A 94 3.36 14.52 -22.87
C GLY A 94 3.67 15.24 -21.56
N HIS A 95 4.10 16.50 -21.58
CA HIS A 95 4.27 17.29 -20.37
C HIS A 95 2.94 17.57 -19.66
N LEU A 96 2.99 17.75 -18.34
CA LEU A 96 1.79 18.06 -17.54
C LEU A 96 1.63 19.55 -17.21
N LYS A 97 0.40 19.91 -16.91
CA LYS A 97 0.00 21.20 -16.36
C LYS A 97 -0.79 21.02 -15.08
N LEU A 98 -0.47 21.82 -14.07
CA LEU A 98 -1.28 21.97 -12.87
C LEU A 98 -2.56 22.76 -13.19
N ILE A 99 -3.67 22.27 -12.64
CA ILE A 99 -5.00 22.89 -12.73
C ILE A 99 -5.58 23.09 -11.32
N ASP A 100 -6.73 23.76 -11.24
CA ASP A 100 -7.51 24.01 -10.02
C ASP A 100 -6.75 24.77 -8.92
N PHE A 101 -6.89 26.09 -8.94
CA PHE A 101 -6.29 26.99 -7.96
C PHE A 101 -7.35 27.51 -6.98
N GLY A 102 -8.49 26.84 -6.87
CA GLY A 102 -9.61 27.25 -6.03
C GLY A 102 -9.27 27.28 -4.55
N THR A 103 -8.27 26.50 -4.12
CA THR A 103 -7.77 26.47 -2.74
C THR A 103 -6.43 27.18 -2.56
N ALA A 104 -5.88 27.84 -3.59
CA ALA A 104 -4.57 28.49 -3.49
C ALA A 104 -4.52 29.58 -2.40
N LYS A 105 -3.33 29.82 -1.83
CA LYS A 105 -3.12 30.85 -0.80
C LYS A 105 -2.01 31.81 -1.22
N ASN A 106 -2.31 33.11 -1.17
CA ASN A 106 -1.32 34.16 -1.40
C ASN A 106 -0.70 34.56 -0.06
N LEU A 107 0.60 34.34 0.10
CA LEU A 107 1.33 34.66 1.33
C LEU A 107 1.73 36.14 1.41
N ALA A 108 1.74 36.85 0.28
CA ALA A 108 2.02 38.29 0.23
C ALA A 108 0.77 39.15 0.48
N ASP A 109 -0.43 38.67 0.13
CA ASP A 109 -1.70 39.36 0.34
C ASP A 109 -2.77 38.41 0.89
N SER A 110 -3.01 38.49 2.19
CA SER A 110 -3.90 37.58 2.91
C SER A 110 -5.38 37.92 2.82
N LYS A 111 -5.76 39.07 2.24
CA LYS A 111 -7.14 39.59 2.26
C LYS A 111 -8.16 38.69 1.58
N LEU A 112 -7.73 37.92 0.57
CA LEU A 112 -8.58 37.06 -0.24
C LEU A 112 -8.42 35.57 0.08
N ASN A 113 -7.63 35.22 1.10
CA ASN A 113 -7.36 33.83 1.45
C ASN A 113 -8.56 33.17 2.12
N GLY A 114 -8.88 31.95 1.69
CA GLY A 114 -9.88 31.09 2.33
C GLY A 114 -9.40 30.44 3.64
N PRO A 115 -10.18 29.50 4.20
CA PRO A 115 -9.84 28.80 5.44
C PRO A 115 -8.54 27.98 5.34
N ASN A 116 -7.94 27.65 6.48
CA ASN A 116 -6.71 26.85 6.55
C ASN A 116 -6.95 25.35 6.27
N PHE A 117 -8.05 24.79 6.79
CA PHE A 117 -8.43 23.40 6.59
C PHE A 117 -9.14 23.21 5.23
N VAL A 118 -8.37 22.94 4.19
CA VAL A 118 -8.83 22.67 2.82
C VAL A 118 -7.92 21.63 2.16
N GLY A 119 -8.44 20.99 1.10
CA GLY A 119 -7.70 20.00 0.30
C GLY A 119 -8.29 18.60 0.41
N THR A 120 -7.54 17.64 -0.09
CA THR A 120 -7.94 16.23 -0.15
C THR A 120 -7.28 15.43 0.98
N PRO A 121 -8.03 14.69 1.82
CA PRO A 121 -7.50 14.06 3.04
C PRO A 121 -6.21 13.26 2.87
N GLU A 122 -6.04 12.56 1.75
CA GLU A 122 -4.87 11.71 1.47
C GLU A 122 -3.57 12.47 1.22
N TYR A 123 -3.65 13.78 0.91
CA TYR A 123 -2.51 14.65 0.60
C TYR A 123 -2.35 15.77 1.64
N MET A 124 -3.27 15.88 2.61
CA MET A 124 -3.17 16.87 3.67
C MET A 124 -2.01 16.54 4.62
N PRO A 125 -1.14 17.51 4.95
CA PRO A 125 -0.09 17.30 5.92
C PRO A 125 -0.62 17.38 7.37
N PRO A 126 0.12 16.84 8.36
CA PRO A 126 -0.31 16.83 9.76
C PRO A 126 -0.66 18.21 10.30
N GLU A 127 0.09 19.26 9.95
CA GLU A 127 -0.18 20.62 10.42
C GLU A 127 -1.51 21.19 9.88
N THR A 128 -1.92 20.82 8.66
CA THR A 128 -3.22 21.23 8.10
C THR A 128 -4.37 20.51 8.80
N ILE A 129 -4.19 19.23 9.13
CA ILE A 129 -5.18 18.46 9.92
C ILE A 129 -5.37 19.08 11.31
N ASP A 130 -4.28 19.54 11.93
CA ASP A 130 -4.29 20.28 13.19
C ASP A 130 -4.82 21.73 13.05
N ASN A 131 -5.30 22.12 11.85
CA ASN A 131 -5.79 23.45 11.52
C ASN A 131 -4.75 24.58 11.74
N LYS A 132 -3.46 24.25 11.66
CA LYS A 132 -2.36 25.22 11.67
C LYS A 132 -2.25 25.90 10.30
N GLU A 133 -1.52 27.00 10.26
CA GLU A 133 -1.34 27.77 9.04
C GLU A 133 -0.48 26.99 8.02
N PRO A 134 -0.98 26.76 6.79
CA PRO A 134 -0.20 26.10 5.74
C PRO A 134 1.01 26.95 5.32
N THR A 135 2.10 26.28 4.98
CA THR A 135 3.37 26.90 4.54
C THR A 135 3.84 26.27 3.23
N TYR A 136 4.98 26.70 2.68
CA TYR A 136 5.60 26.04 1.52
C TYR A 136 5.82 24.54 1.77
N ALA A 137 6.19 24.17 3.00
CA ALA A 137 6.38 22.78 3.40
C ALA A 137 5.08 21.94 3.31
N SER A 138 3.90 22.56 3.35
CA SER A 138 2.63 21.86 3.19
C SER A 138 2.45 21.32 1.76
N ASP A 139 2.85 22.10 0.75
CA ASP A 139 2.91 21.63 -0.64
C ASP A 139 4.02 20.58 -0.83
N MET A 140 5.15 20.69 -0.10
CA MET A 140 6.23 19.68 -0.14
C MET A 140 5.76 18.31 0.36
N TRP A 141 4.92 18.26 1.39
CA TRP A 141 4.31 17.02 1.85
C TRP A 141 3.40 16.40 0.79
N ALA A 142 2.51 17.21 0.21
CA ALA A 142 1.61 16.75 -0.85
C ALA A 142 2.40 16.23 -2.06
N PHE A 143 3.49 16.90 -2.43
CA PHE A 143 4.45 16.42 -3.43
C PHE A 143 5.03 15.06 -3.04
N GLY A 144 5.44 14.84 -1.79
CA GLY A 144 5.87 13.54 -1.28
C GLY A 144 4.81 12.44 -1.41
N CYS A 145 3.54 12.74 -1.11
CA CYS A 145 2.43 11.83 -1.33
C CYS A 145 2.26 11.48 -2.82
N ILE A 146 2.42 12.45 -3.72
CA ILE A 146 2.37 12.25 -5.17
C ILE A 146 3.55 11.38 -5.64
N VAL A 147 4.77 11.63 -5.17
CA VAL A 147 5.94 10.77 -5.48
C VAL A 147 5.63 9.32 -5.11
N TYR A 148 5.16 9.09 -3.89
CA TYR A 148 4.79 7.76 -3.42
C TYR A 148 3.68 7.13 -4.29
N GLN A 149 2.63 7.89 -4.62
CA GLN A 149 1.51 7.38 -5.39
C GLN A 149 1.85 7.10 -6.85
N LEU A 150 2.66 7.94 -7.49
CA LEU A 150 3.11 7.69 -8.85
C LEU A 150 3.97 6.42 -8.92
N LEU A 151 4.71 6.08 -7.87
CA LEU A 151 5.56 4.90 -7.86
C LEU A 151 4.84 3.62 -7.41
N THR A 152 3.80 3.72 -6.58
CA THR A 152 3.12 2.57 -5.98
C THR A 152 1.67 2.39 -6.45
N GLY A 153 1.05 3.42 -7.02
CA GLY A 153 -0.36 3.42 -7.38
C GLY A 153 -1.34 3.57 -6.20
N GLU A 154 -0.87 3.84 -4.98
CA GLU A 154 -1.69 4.15 -3.81
C GLU A 154 -1.11 5.32 -3.01
N THR A 155 -1.93 6.02 -2.21
CA THR A 155 -1.42 7.08 -1.33
C THR A 155 -0.88 6.48 -0.03
N PRO A 156 0.14 7.10 0.60
CA PRO A 156 0.85 6.50 1.75
C PRO A 156 -0.03 6.34 2.99
N PHE A 157 -1.04 7.20 3.16
CA PHE A 157 -1.87 7.28 4.37
C PHE A 157 -3.34 6.95 4.14
N SER A 158 -3.71 6.32 3.01
CA SER A 158 -5.10 5.98 2.70
C SER A 158 -5.79 5.17 3.80
N GLY A 159 -7.02 5.56 4.13
CA GLY A 159 -7.91 4.84 5.04
C GLY A 159 -9.31 4.70 4.45
N GLY A 160 -10.12 3.78 4.99
CA GLY A 160 -11.50 3.55 4.52
C GLY A 160 -12.45 4.74 4.76
N SER A 161 -11.99 5.81 5.41
CA SER A 161 -12.69 7.08 5.57
C SER A 161 -11.68 8.21 5.74
N ALA A 162 -12.13 9.47 5.59
CA ALA A 162 -11.31 10.65 5.84
C ALA A 162 -10.77 10.67 7.28
N TYR A 163 -11.58 10.30 8.26
CA TYR A 163 -11.16 10.22 9.66
C TYR A 163 -10.03 9.20 9.87
N LEU A 164 -10.15 8.00 9.30
CA LEU A 164 -9.09 6.99 9.39
C LEU A 164 -7.82 7.43 8.65
N THR A 165 -7.96 8.15 7.53
CA THR A 165 -6.83 8.75 6.80
C THR A 165 -6.09 9.76 7.69
N PHE A 166 -6.82 10.65 8.38
CA PHE A 166 -6.22 11.62 9.30
C PHE A 166 -5.46 10.94 10.44
N LEU A 167 -6.01 9.87 11.03
CA LEU A 167 -5.29 9.10 12.06
C LEU A 167 -3.97 8.52 11.52
N ARG A 168 -3.95 8.03 10.27
CA ARG A 168 -2.72 7.50 9.64
C ARG A 168 -1.70 8.61 9.34
N VAL A 169 -2.14 9.77 8.88
CA VAL A 169 -1.28 10.95 8.70
C VAL A 169 -0.68 11.41 10.04
N GLN A 170 -1.50 11.45 11.09
CA GLN A 170 -1.06 11.83 12.43
C GLN A 170 -0.16 10.80 13.09
N ASP A 171 -0.31 9.52 12.79
CA ASP A 171 0.63 8.46 13.18
C ASP A 171 1.95 8.67 12.44
N GLY A 172 1.89 8.81 11.12
CA GLY A 172 3.04 9.05 10.24
C GLY A 172 3.68 7.76 9.69
N SER A 173 3.14 6.59 10.03
CA SER A 173 3.63 5.32 9.52
C SER A 173 3.07 5.01 8.14
N TYR A 174 3.96 4.71 7.21
CA TYR A 174 3.64 4.20 5.87
C TYR A 174 4.67 3.12 5.49
N TYR A 175 4.32 2.27 4.53
CA TYR A 175 5.20 1.20 4.05
C TYR A 175 5.94 1.66 2.80
N LEU A 176 7.25 1.46 2.72
CA LEU A 176 8.03 1.67 1.50
C LEU A 176 8.28 0.32 0.81
N PRO A 177 7.72 0.09 -0.40
CA PRO A 177 7.93 -1.17 -1.10
C PRO A 177 9.39 -1.43 -1.46
N ASP A 178 9.81 -2.68 -1.31
CA ASP A 178 11.19 -3.11 -1.51
C ASP A 178 11.66 -2.92 -2.96
N TYR A 179 10.73 -2.99 -3.91
CA TYR A 179 10.99 -2.84 -5.34
C TYR A 179 11.38 -1.42 -5.79
N LEU A 180 11.15 -0.42 -4.93
CA LEU A 180 11.57 0.97 -5.17
C LEU A 180 13.09 1.10 -5.04
N SER A 181 13.69 1.96 -5.85
CA SER A 181 15.09 2.33 -5.69
C SER A 181 15.37 3.02 -4.35
N ASP A 182 16.62 2.92 -3.88
CA ASP A 182 17.05 3.60 -2.65
C ASP A 182 16.88 5.11 -2.75
N ASP A 183 17.14 5.69 -3.94
CA ASP A 183 16.93 7.11 -4.21
C ASP A 183 15.45 7.51 -4.09
N ALA A 184 14.52 6.66 -4.52
CA ALA A 184 13.09 6.91 -4.38
C ALA A 184 12.65 6.82 -2.91
N LYS A 185 13.09 5.78 -2.18
CA LYS A 185 12.82 5.61 -0.75
C LYS A 185 13.35 6.79 0.06
N ASP A 186 14.59 7.22 -0.22
CA ASP A 186 15.23 8.37 0.41
C ASP A 186 14.47 9.66 0.14
N LEU A 187 14.07 9.93 -1.11
CA LEU A 187 13.27 11.11 -1.46
C LEU A 187 11.93 11.15 -0.69
N ILE A 188 11.18 10.05 -0.71
CA ILE A 188 9.88 9.95 -0.03
C ILE A 188 10.05 10.18 1.47
N SER A 189 11.03 9.50 2.09
CA SER A 189 11.28 9.62 3.53
C SER A 189 11.67 11.03 3.96
N LYS A 190 12.46 11.76 3.15
CA LYS A 190 12.83 13.15 3.45
C LYS A 190 11.67 14.13 3.23
N LEU A 191 10.70 13.83 2.37
CA LEU A 191 9.54 14.69 2.12
C LEU A 191 8.40 14.44 3.13
N LEU A 192 8.13 13.18 3.48
CA LEU A 192 7.04 12.79 4.38
C LEU A 192 7.46 12.84 5.85
N GLN A 193 8.02 13.98 6.26
CA GLN A 193 8.37 14.27 7.65
C GLN A 193 7.22 15.01 8.34
N LYS A 194 6.83 14.54 9.55
CA LYS A 194 5.72 15.12 10.31
C LYS A 194 5.98 16.57 10.68
N ASP A 195 7.19 16.88 11.15
CA ASP A 195 7.63 18.26 11.37
C ASP A 195 7.95 18.92 10.03
N PRO A 196 7.24 20.00 9.64
CA PRO A 196 7.50 20.73 8.40
C PRO A 196 8.95 21.20 8.25
N LYS A 197 9.68 21.46 9.36
CA LYS A 197 11.07 21.92 9.32
C LYS A 197 12.06 20.84 8.90
N ASN A 198 11.71 19.58 9.12
CA ASN A 198 12.56 18.44 8.78
C ASN A 198 12.34 17.95 7.36
N ARG A 199 11.31 18.46 6.66
CA ARG A 199 11.06 18.11 5.25
C ARG A 199 12.21 18.60 4.38
N LEU A 200 12.51 17.85 3.32
CA LEU A 200 13.54 18.23 2.34
C LEU A 200 13.32 19.66 1.83
N GLY A 201 14.32 20.52 1.98
CA GLY A 201 14.25 21.94 1.62
C GLY A 201 13.65 22.86 2.69
N GLY A 202 13.06 22.30 3.76
CA GLY A 202 12.53 23.03 4.90
C GLY A 202 11.24 23.80 4.59
N THR A 203 11.06 24.94 5.26
CA THR A 203 9.83 25.75 5.20
C THR A 203 9.95 26.99 4.32
N GLU A 204 11.05 27.15 3.59
CA GLU A 204 11.34 28.34 2.77
C GLU A 204 10.78 28.21 1.35
N ALA A 205 10.61 29.35 0.67
CA ALA A 205 10.06 29.39 -0.69
C ALA A 205 10.93 28.65 -1.74
N ASN A 206 12.22 28.46 -1.48
CA ASN A 206 13.14 27.74 -2.36
C ASN A 206 13.32 26.26 -1.97
N ALA A 207 12.47 25.72 -1.09
CA ALA A 207 12.57 24.33 -0.63
C ALA A 207 12.61 23.33 -1.80
N MET A 208 11.86 23.59 -2.87
CA MET A 208 11.81 22.74 -4.06
C MET A 208 13.17 22.62 -4.78
N SER A 209 14.09 23.59 -4.64
CA SER A 209 15.43 23.48 -5.21
C SER A 209 16.23 22.32 -4.60
N ALA A 210 15.99 21.99 -3.31
CA ALA A 210 16.60 20.83 -2.66
C ALA A 210 16.05 19.50 -3.20
N VAL A 211 14.76 19.47 -3.58
CA VAL A 211 14.13 18.32 -4.24
C VAL A 211 14.71 18.12 -5.64
N LYS A 212 14.83 19.19 -6.44
CA LYS A 212 15.42 19.13 -7.78
C LYS A 212 16.87 18.66 -7.77
N ALA A 213 17.61 18.95 -6.69
CA ALA A 213 19.00 18.51 -6.51
C ALA A 213 19.12 17.05 -5.98
N HIS A 214 18.02 16.39 -5.66
CA HIS A 214 18.02 15.05 -5.09
C HIS A 214 18.52 13.99 -6.10
N PRO A 215 19.27 12.95 -5.68
CA PRO A 215 19.74 11.86 -6.56
C PRO A 215 18.65 11.19 -7.40
N PHE A 216 17.42 11.12 -6.88
CA PHE A 216 16.25 10.62 -7.63
C PHE A 216 16.03 11.35 -8.97
N PHE A 217 16.38 12.64 -9.07
CA PHE A 217 16.27 13.43 -10.31
C PHE A 217 17.56 13.48 -11.13
N LYS A 218 18.56 12.64 -10.82
CA LYS A 218 19.82 12.58 -11.56
C LYS A 218 19.56 12.36 -13.06
N GLY A 219 20.14 13.24 -13.87
CA GLY A 219 20.00 13.21 -15.32
C GLY A 219 18.84 14.03 -15.88
N ILE A 220 17.99 14.62 -15.04
CA ILE A 220 17.00 15.62 -15.47
C ILE A 220 17.68 16.97 -15.63
N ASP A 221 17.61 17.54 -16.84
CA ASP A 221 17.92 18.94 -17.09
C ASP A 221 16.65 19.77 -16.86
N PHE A 222 16.50 20.31 -15.65
CA PHE A 222 15.31 21.09 -15.29
C PHE A 222 15.14 22.38 -16.09
N ASP A 223 16.22 22.97 -16.60
CA ASP A 223 16.15 24.23 -17.33
C ASP A 223 15.59 24.01 -18.76
N ASN A 224 15.83 22.83 -19.32
CA ASN A 224 15.33 22.44 -20.65
C ASN A 224 14.29 21.30 -20.62
N HIS A 225 13.77 20.94 -19.44
CA HIS A 225 12.90 19.78 -19.27
C HIS A 225 11.67 19.84 -20.16
N ILE A 226 11.10 21.02 -20.40
CA ILE A 226 9.92 21.22 -21.27
C ILE A 226 10.14 20.81 -22.75
N GLN A 227 11.41 20.60 -23.15
CA GLN A 227 11.79 20.13 -24.48
C GLN A 227 12.12 18.63 -24.47
N ALA A 228 12.17 17.99 -23.29
CA ALA A 228 12.50 16.59 -23.15
C ALA A 228 11.39 15.72 -23.73
N GLN A 229 11.78 14.59 -24.31
CA GLN A 229 10.82 13.62 -24.80
C GLN A 229 10.34 12.75 -23.63
N GLN A 230 9.02 12.57 -23.53
CA GLN A 230 8.42 11.64 -22.58
C GLN A 230 9.01 10.23 -22.75
N PRO A 231 9.54 9.62 -21.67
CA PRO A 231 10.00 8.24 -21.72
C PRO A 231 8.86 7.27 -22.05
N ALA A 232 9.15 6.25 -22.87
CA ALA A 232 8.21 5.14 -23.04
C ALA A 232 8.07 4.38 -21.73
N SER A 233 6.84 4.12 -21.28
CA SER A 233 6.61 3.23 -20.14
C SER A 233 7.03 1.81 -20.51
N GLN A 234 7.86 1.21 -19.66
CA GLN A 234 8.24 -0.20 -19.77
C GLN A 234 7.47 -1.09 -18.79
N PHE A 235 6.56 -0.48 -18.00
CA PHE A 235 5.90 -0.99 -16.80
C PHE A 235 6.63 -2.16 -16.14
N CYS A 236 7.28 -1.88 -15.01
CA CYS A 236 7.94 -2.86 -14.18
C CYS A 236 6.99 -4.02 -13.86
N GLY A 237 7.26 -5.21 -14.43
CA GLY A 237 6.39 -6.38 -14.32
C GLY A 237 5.48 -6.65 -15.52
N SER A 238 5.75 -6.06 -16.70
CA SER A 238 5.10 -6.42 -17.96
C SER A 238 5.11 -7.94 -18.23
N GLU A 239 6.24 -8.59 -17.97
CA GLU A 239 6.39 -10.06 -18.00
C GLU A 239 5.64 -10.77 -16.86
N LEU A 240 5.61 -10.15 -15.67
CA LEU A 240 4.92 -10.68 -14.49
C LEU A 240 3.40 -10.68 -14.64
N PHE A 241 2.81 -9.82 -15.48
CA PHE A 241 1.38 -9.88 -15.76
C PHE A 241 0.95 -11.19 -16.40
N GLN A 242 1.79 -11.78 -17.24
CA GLN A 242 1.46 -13.10 -17.82
C GLN A 242 1.43 -14.17 -16.73
N LEU A 243 2.34 -14.08 -15.75
CA LEU A 243 2.30 -14.94 -14.57
C LEU A 243 1.05 -14.70 -13.73
N VAL A 244 0.67 -13.44 -13.47
CA VAL A 244 -0.57 -13.08 -12.76
C VAL A 244 -1.82 -13.61 -13.48
N LYS A 245 -1.88 -13.51 -14.80
CA LYS A 245 -2.98 -14.05 -15.61
C LYS A 245 -3.08 -15.57 -15.50
N ARG A 246 -1.94 -16.27 -15.56
CA ARG A 246 -1.87 -17.74 -15.38
C ARG A 246 -2.30 -18.16 -13.97
N LEU A 247 -1.80 -17.47 -12.95
CA LEU A 247 -2.19 -17.68 -11.55
C LEU A 247 -3.70 -17.50 -11.35
N ALA A 248 -4.26 -16.39 -11.85
CA ALA A 248 -5.70 -16.12 -11.75
C ALA A 248 -6.55 -17.13 -12.55
N ALA A 249 -6.10 -17.57 -13.72
CA ALA A 249 -6.81 -18.57 -14.52
C ALA A 249 -6.80 -19.95 -13.85
N MET A 250 -5.66 -20.35 -13.29
CA MET A 250 -5.54 -21.59 -12.53
C MET A 250 -6.45 -21.58 -11.31
N GLU A 251 -6.46 -20.50 -10.53
CA GLU A 251 -7.33 -20.40 -9.35
C GLU A 251 -8.82 -20.44 -9.72
N ARG A 252 -9.22 -19.86 -10.85
CA ARG A 252 -10.61 -19.97 -11.37
C ARG A 252 -10.96 -21.38 -11.83
N ALA A 253 -10.00 -22.12 -12.35
CA ALA A 253 -10.19 -23.49 -12.84
C ALA A 253 -10.06 -24.55 -11.73
N ARG A 254 -9.63 -24.15 -10.53
CA ARG A 254 -9.40 -25.04 -9.40
C ARG A 254 -10.70 -25.67 -8.94
N ASN A 255 -10.69 -26.99 -8.78
CA ASN A 255 -11.76 -27.71 -8.11
C ASN A 255 -11.61 -27.52 -6.60
N LEU A 256 -12.58 -26.87 -5.96
CA LEU A 256 -12.56 -26.59 -4.52
C LEU A 256 -12.69 -27.85 -3.65
N GLN A 257 -13.03 -29.00 -4.25
CA GLN A 257 -13.05 -30.28 -3.54
C GLN A 257 -11.66 -30.92 -3.45
N ASP A 258 -10.73 -30.52 -4.30
CA ASP A 258 -9.37 -31.06 -4.32
C ASP A 258 -8.51 -30.28 -3.31
N PRO A 259 -7.74 -30.97 -2.45
CA PRO A 259 -6.79 -30.31 -1.55
C PRO A 259 -5.82 -29.38 -2.26
N LEU A 260 -5.45 -28.29 -1.59
CA LEU A 260 -4.33 -27.47 -2.03
C LEU A 260 -3.04 -28.30 -2.03
N SER A 261 -2.54 -28.57 -3.23
CA SER A 261 -1.24 -29.18 -3.47
C SER A 261 -0.43 -28.31 -4.41
N PHE A 262 0.83 -28.09 -4.04
CA PHE A 262 1.81 -27.37 -4.85
C PHE A 262 2.96 -28.29 -5.31
N GLU A 263 2.81 -29.60 -5.09
CA GLU A 263 3.81 -30.59 -5.47
C GLU A 263 3.92 -30.68 -7.00
N GLY A 264 5.12 -30.47 -7.54
CA GLY A 264 5.36 -30.44 -8.99
C GLY A 264 4.79 -29.22 -9.70
N ASP A 265 4.40 -28.18 -8.96
CA ASP A 265 3.75 -27.01 -9.54
C ASP A 265 4.75 -26.05 -10.21
N VAL A 266 4.68 -25.99 -11.53
CA VAL A 266 5.53 -25.15 -12.38
C VAL A 266 5.43 -23.66 -12.03
N LEU A 267 4.25 -23.17 -11.61
CA LEU A 267 4.07 -21.77 -11.24
C LEU A 267 4.73 -21.46 -9.89
N GLN A 268 4.71 -22.41 -8.94
CA GLN A 268 5.40 -22.23 -7.68
C GLN A 268 6.92 -22.18 -7.89
N GLU A 269 7.47 -23.09 -8.69
CA GLU A 269 8.90 -23.08 -9.03
C GLU A 269 9.28 -21.79 -9.77
N GLN A 270 8.45 -21.33 -10.71
CA GLN A 270 8.66 -20.05 -11.38
C GLN A 270 8.71 -18.88 -10.38
N ILE A 271 7.79 -18.82 -9.41
CA ILE A 271 7.79 -17.78 -8.34
C ILE A 271 9.05 -17.86 -7.49
N LYS A 272 9.50 -19.06 -7.11
CA LYS A 272 10.72 -19.25 -6.30
C LYS A 272 12.00 -18.81 -7.03
N THR A 273 12.02 -18.91 -8.36
CA THR A 273 13.16 -18.46 -9.18
C THR A 273 13.20 -16.96 -9.46
N LEU A 274 12.13 -16.23 -9.12
CA LEU A 274 12.10 -14.77 -9.29
C LEU A 274 13.13 -14.10 -8.38
N SER A 275 13.70 -13.00 -8.86
CA SER A 275 14.49 -12.12 -8.01
C SER A 275 13.63 -11.57 -6.86
N SER A 276 14.26 -11.17 -5.74
CA SER A 276 13.53 -10.55 -4.61
C SER A 276 12.69 -9.36 -5.06
N ARG A 277 13.23 -8.56 -6.00
CA ARG A 277 12.55 -7.41 -6.61
C ARG A 277 11.31 -7.84 -7.40
N ASP A 278 11.44 -8.80 -8.31
CA ASP A 278 10.32 -9.28 -9.13
C ASP A 278 9.24 -9.95 -8.28
N ARG A 279 9.63 -10.65 -7.22
CA ARG A 279 8.69 -11.23 -6.25
C ARG A 279 7.89 -10.14 -5.53
N SER A 280 8.55 -9.04 -5.14
CA SER A 280 7.90 -7.88 -4.51
C SER A 280 6.93 -7.19 -5.48
N ILE A 281 7.32 -7.01 -6.75
CA ILE A 281 6.44 -6.46 -7.80
C ILE A 281 5.25 -7.41 -8.08
N LEU A 282 5.49 -8.72 -8.14
CA LEU A 282 4.40 -9.69 -8.33
C LEU A 282 3.38 -9.60 -7.19
N MET A 283 3.84 -9.54 -5.94
CA MET A 283 2.98 -9.35 -4.77
C MET A 283 2.19 -8.05 -4.83
N HIS A 284 2.84 -6.97 -5.26
CA HIS A 284 2.20 -5.68 -5.48
C HIS A 284 1.05 -5.80 -6.50
N ILE A 285 1.31 -6.38 -7.67
CA ILE A 285 0.29 -6.56 -8.71
C ILE A 285 -0.88 -7.42 -8.20
N LEU A 286 -0.60 -8.54 -7.51
CA LEU A 286 -1.64 -9.42 -6.95
C LEU A 286 -2.51 -8.71 -5.89
N ARG A 287 -1.91 -7.86 -5.04
CA ARG A 287 -2.63 -7.05 -4.04
C ARG A 287 -3.54 -6.04 -4.72
N ARG A 288 -3.03 -5.31 -5.72
CA ARG A 288 -3.80 -4.30 -6.46
C ARG A 288 -4.91 -4.89 -7.34
N LYS A 289 -4.70 -6.11 -7.85
CA LYS A 289 -5.74 -6.91 -8.51
C LYS A 289 -6.76 -7.51 -7.52
N GLN A 290 -6.52 -7.40 -6.21
CA GLN A 290 -7.36 -7.96 -5.14
C GLN A 290 -7.52 -9.47 -5.28
N ILE A 291 -6.46 -10.19 -5.59
CA ILE A 291 -6.48 -11.67 -5.72
C ILE A 291 -5.47 -12.35 -4.81
N VAL A 292 -4.56 -11.60 -4.18
CA VAL A 292 -3.58 -12.16 -3.24
C VAL A 292 -4.21 -13.01 -2.13
N HIS A 293 -5.42 -12.66 -1.70
CA HIS A 293 -6.15 -13.37 -0.65
C HIS A 293 -6.74 -14.71 -1.10
N LEU A 294 -6.60 -15.13 -2.36
CA LEU A 294 -7.15 -16.39 -2.84
C LEU A 294 -6.30 -17.59 -2.37
N PRO A 295 -6.90 -18.73 -1.95
CA PRO A 295 -6.19 -19.82 -1.27
C PRO A 295 -5.07 -20.42 -2.09
N GLY A 296 -5.27 -20.58 -3.39
CA GLY A 296 -4.25 -21.16 -4.26
C GLY A 296 -3.15 -20.19 -4.68
N LEU A 297 -3.15 -18.93 -4.22
CA LEU A 297 -2.19 -17.91 -4.64
C LEU A 297 -1.14 -17.57 -3.56
N TYR A 298 -1.57 -17.06 -2.42
CA TYR A 298 -0.64 -16.61 -1.35
C TYR A 298 0.38 -17.68 -0.88
N PRO A 299 0.00 -18.96 -0.71
CA PRO A 299 0.93 -19.98 -0.23
C PRO A 299 2.14 -20.23 -1.14
N ARG A 300 2.04 -19.88 -2.43
CA ARG A 300 3.09 -20.13 -3.42
C ARG A 300 4.35 -19.30 -3.19
N PHE A 301 4.26 -18.23 -2.40
CA PHE A 301 5.37 -17.35 -2.10
C PHE A 301 6.30 -17.89 -1.01
N PHE A 302 5.94 -19.01 -0.38
CA PHE A 302 6.61 -19.56 0.79
C PHE A 302 7.10 -20.99 0.55
N SER A 303 8.05 -21.40 1.40
CA SER A 303 8.46 -22.81 1.46
C SER A 303 7.36 -23.64 2.11
N SER A 304 6.98 -24.77 1.48
CA SER A 304 6.01 -25.70 2.04
C SER A 304 6.74 -26.82 2.77
N LEU A 305 6.32 -27.14 4.00
CA LEU A 305 6.66 -28.43 4.60
C LEU A 305 5.76 -29.48 3.95
N SER A 306 6.40 -30.50 3.37
CA SER A 306 5.79 -31.49 2.49
C SER A 306 4.56 -32.20 3.08
N GLY A 307 3.47 -32.19 2.33
CA GLY A 307 2.41 -33.21 2.39
C GLY A 307 0.98 -32.64 2.27
N PRO A 308 0.11 -33.18 1.39
CA PRO A 308 -1.29 -32.76 1.26
C PRO A 308 -2.21 -33.14 2.45
N LYS A 309 -1.65 -33.52 3.61
CA LYS A 309 -2.38 -34.07 4.75
C LYS A 309 -1.69 -33.77 6.09
N LEU A 310 -1.45 -32.50 6.42
CA LEU A 310 -0.95 -32.12 7.75
C LEU A 310 -2.07 -32.04 8.81
N GLY A 311 -3.09 -32.89 8.68
CA GLY A 311 -4.26 -32.93 9.56
C GLY A 311 -5.55 -33.08 8.75
N HIS A 312 -6.40 -34.01 9.18
CA HIS A 312 -7.76 -34.19 8.66
C HIS A 312 -8.75 -33.60 9.67
N ALA A 313 -9.71 -32.81 9.21
CA ALA A 313 -10.91 -32.52 10.00
C ALA A 313 -11.88 -33.70 9.88
N THR A 314 -12.15 -34.38 10.99
CA THR A 314 -13.27 -35.32 11.08
C THR A 314 -14.51 -34.56 11.51
N ALA A 315 -15.61 -34.71 10.76
CA ALA A 315 -16.90 -34.21 11.20
C ALA A 315 -17.32 -34.98 12.47
N LEU A 316 -17.35 -34.28 13.61
CA LEU A 316 -18.05 -34.70 14.81
C LEU A 316 -19.54 -34.40 14.59
N THR A 317 -20.31 -35.44 14.36
CA THR A 317 -21.74 -35.41 14.70
C THR A 317 -21.84 -35.57 16.22
N GLU A 318 -21.84 -34.46 16.96
CA GLU A 318 -22.32 -34.51 18.34
C GLU A 318 -23.86 -34.67 18.36
N ALA A 319 -24.39 -35.13 19.50
CA ALA A 319 -25.76 -35.63 19.71
C ALA A 319 -26.92 -34.73 19.21
N ASP A 320 -26.63 -33.48 18.84
CA ASP A 320 -27.59 -32.46 18.43
C ASP A 320 -27.66 -32.23 16.91
N ASN A 321 -27.01 -33.05 16.08
CA ASN A 321 -26.90 -32.87 14.61
C ASN A 321 -26.31 -31.51 14.17
N ARG A 322 -25.71 -30.75 15.10
CA ARG A 322 -24.98 -29.50 14.84
C ARG A 322 -23.53 -29.87 14.53
N GLY A 323 -23.23 -30.19 13.28
CA GLY A 323 -21.90 -30.65 12.85
C GLY A 323 -20.76 -29.74 13.33
N GLY A 324 -19.75 -30.33 13.97
CA GLY A 324 -18.46 -29.69 14.31
C GLY A 324 -17.32 -30.41 13.58
N SER A 325 -16.21 -29.73 13.32
CA SER A 325 -15.00 -30.35 12.77
C SER A 325 -13.94 -30.48 13.85
N ALA A 326 -13.46 -31.70 14.15
CA ALA A 326 -12.29 -31.92 15.02
C ALA A 326 -11.06 -32.20 14.15
N TRP A 327 -9.97 -31.48 14.41
CA TRP A 327 -8.73 -31.60 13.64
C TRP A 327 -7.78 -32.63 14.27
N GLU A 328 -7.17 -33.49 13.46
CA GLU A 328 -6.15 -34.44 13.90
C GLU A 328 -4.78 -33.78 14.15
N THR A 329 -4.70 -32.95 15.19
CA THR A 329 -3.45 -32.29 15.67
C THR A 329 -2.47 -33.24 16.35
N GLU A 330 -2.83 -34.52 16.47
CA GLU A 330 -1.99 -35.60 16.98
C GLU A 330 -1.54 -36.58 15.89
N SER A 331 -1.85 -36.29 14.62
CA SER A 331 -1.34 -37.11 13.50
C SER A 331 0.19 -37.07 13.45
N ALA A 332 0.82 -38.21 13.13
CA ALA A 332 2.27 -38.32 13.05
C ALA A 332 2.88 -37.29 12.06
N ALA A 333 2.19 -37.02 10.95
CA ALA A 333 2.59 -36.02 9.97
C ALA A 333 2.58 -34.60 10.54
N PHE A 334 1.52 -34.22 11.26
CA PHE A 334 1.42 -32.90 11.88
C PHE A 334 2.46 -32.70 12.98
N LEU A 335 2.64 -33.70 13.85
CA LEU A 335 3.65 -33.66 14.91
C LEU A 335 5.07 -33.57 14.33
N GLU A 336 5.35 -34.24 13.21
CA GLU A 336 6.64 -34.14 12.54
C GLU A 336 6.88 -32.75 11.93
N ALA A 337 5.87 -32.15 11.29
CA ALA A 337 5.97 -30.76 10.82
C ALA A 337 6.20 -29.79 11.98
N VAL A 338 5.49 -29.94 13.09
CA VAL A 338 5.69 -29.13 14.30
C VAL A 338 7.11 -29.27 14.85
N LYS A 339 7.69 -30.48 14.86
CA LYS A 339 9.09 -30.67 15.25
C LYS A 339 10.06 -29.94 14.32
N VAL A 340 9.87 -30.05 13.01
CA VAL A 340 10.71 -29.37 12.02
C VAL A 340 10.63 -27.86 12.19
N LEU A 341 9.43 -27.32 12.38
CA LEU A 341 9.22 -25.91 12.65
C LEU A 341 9.89 -25.48 13.96
N ASN A 342 9.67 -26.20 15.06
CA ASN A 342 10.30 -25.92 16.36
C ASN A 342 11.84 -25.91 16.28
N ALA A 343 12.42 -26.76 15.44
CA ALA A 343 13.85 -26.78 15.21
C ALA A 343 14.34 -25.58 14.37
N ARG A 344 13.54 -25.16 13.38
CA ARG A 344 13.88 -24.05 12.47
C ARG A 344 13.66 -22.67 13.06
N GLN A 345 12.69 -22.54 13.94
CA GLN A 345 12.31 -21.26 14.56
C GLN A 345 11.98 -20.15 13.54
N PRO A 346 11.11 -20.41 12.55
CA PRO A 346 10.68 -19.39 11.59
C PRO A 346 10.05 -18.19 12.32
N ALA A 347 10.32 -16.97 11.83
CA ALA A 347 9.72 -15.79 12.46
C ALA A 347 8.19 -15.73 12.26
N PHE A 348 7.66 -16.42 11.24
CA PHE A 348 6.23 -16.54 10.96
C PHE A 348 5.87 -17.93 10.43
N VAL A 349 4.69 -18.43 10.83
CA VAL A 349 4.09 -19.64 10.26
C VAL A 349 2.78 -19.24 9.61
N VAL A 350 2.56 -19.70 8.37
CA VAL A 350 1.33 -19.45 7.63
C VAL A 350 0.50 -20.73 7.62
N ILE A 351 -0.73 -20.67 8.13
CA ILE A 351 -1.63 -21.82 8.12
C ILE A 351 -2.69 -21.56 7.07
N CYS A 352 -2.75 -22.43 6.08
CA CYS A 352 -3.64 -22.37 4.94
C CYS A 352 -4.60 -23.55 5.00
N GLY A 353 -5.88 -23.30 4.78
CA GLY A 353 -6.89 -24.35 4.67
C GLY A 353 -8.03 -23.91 3.78
N ASP A 354 -8.52 -24.82 2.94
CA ASP A 354 -9.79 -24.63 2.26
C ASP A 354 -10.91 -24.97 3.25
N PHE A 355 -11.62 -23.95 3.73
CA PHE A 355 -12.84 -24.12 4.54
C PHE A 355 -14.00 -24.30 3.57
N ILE A 356 -14.34 -25.56 3.28
CA ILE A 356 -15.11 -25.88 2.07
C ILE A 356 -16.60 -25.49 2.20
N ASN A 357 -17.12 -25.16 3.39
CA ASN A 357 -18.54 -25.39 3.62
C ASN A 357 -19.43 -24.20 4.04
N ALA A 358 -18.96 -22.95 4.11
CA ALA A 358 -19.87 -21.84 4.42
C ALA A 358 -19.36 -20.47 3.96
N LYS A 359 -20.16 -19.76 3.14
CA LYS A 359 -19.99 -18.30 2.99
C LYS A 359 -20.45 -17.62 4.29
N PRO A 360 -20.01 -16.37 4.56
CA PRO A 360 -20.54 -15.62 5.67
C PRO A 360 -22.08 -15.61 5.63
N ARG A 361 -22.73 -16.04 6.73
CA ARG A 361 -24.19 -16.22 6.92
C ARG A 361 -24.79 -17.55 6.44
N ASP A 362 -24.00 -18.48 5.88
CA ASP A 362 -24.46 -19.84 5.63
C ASP A 362 -24.49 -20.66 6.95
N GLU A 363 -25.31 -21.69 6.99
CA GLU A 363 -25.29 -22.68 8.09
C GLU A 363 -23.85 -23.22 8.25
N PHE A 364 -23.41 -23.44 9.49
CA PHE A 364 -22.08 -23.96 9.85
C PHE A 364 -20.88 -23.00 9.75
N TYR A 365 -21.03 -21.74 9.30
CA TYR A 365 -19.92 -20.75 9.28
C TYR A 365 -19.31 -20.54 10.67
N ASP A 366 -20.12 -20.16 11.65
CA ASP A 366 -19.63 -19.83 13.00
C ASP A 366 -18.97 -21.04 13.68
N ALA A 367 -19.50 -22.25 13.46
CA ALA A 367 -18.92 -23.48 14.00
C ALA A 367 -17.54 -23.79 13.40
N GLN A 368 -17.32 -23.48 12.12
CA GLN A 368 -16.01 -23.62 11.47
C GLN A 368 -15.02 -22.57 12.00
N VAL A 369 -15.46 -21.33 12.22
CA VAL A 369 -14.62 -20.29 12.84
C VAL A 369 -14.16 -20.74 14.23
N VAL A 370 -15.07 -21.26 15.07
CA VAL A 370 -14.73 -21.74 16.43
C VAL A 370 -13.79 -22.94 16.39
N ALA A 371 -14.07 -23.96 15.56
CA ALA A 371 -13.20 -25.12 15.39
C ALA A 371 -11.79 -24.72 14.91
N PHE A 372 -11.71 -23.66 14.12
CA PHE A 372 -10.46 -23.14 13.61
C PHE A 372 -9.69 -22.33 14.65
N GLN A 373 -10.35 -21.50 15.45
CA GLN A 373 -9.74 -20.84 16.61
C GLN A 373 -9.17 -21.87 17.60
N GLU A 374 -9.88 -22.97 17.79
CA GLU A 374 -9.40 -24.07 18.63
C GLU A 374 -8.17 -24.77 18.03
N LEU A 375 -8.14 -24.99 16.71
CA LEU A 375 -6.93 -25.44 16.01
C LEU A 375 -5.76 -24.49 16.27
N LEU A 376 -5.94 -23.19 16.06
CA LEU A 376 -4.88 -22.19 16.29
C LEU A 376 -4.36 -22.23 17.74
N ASN A 377 -5.25 -22.39 18.72
CA ASN A 377 -4.87 -22.52 20.13
C ASN A 377 -4.06 -23.80 20.39
N GLN A 378 -4.46 -24.94 19.82
CA GLN A 378 -3.74 -26.21 19.96
C GLN A 378 -2.37 -26.16 19.29
N ILE A 379 -2.31 -25.58 18.10
CA ILE A 379 -1.08 -25.37 17.33
C ILE A 379 -0.13 -24.46 18.11
N ASN A 380 -0.60 -23.30 18.58
CA ASN A 380 0.20 -22.36 19.37
C ASN A 380 0.81 -22.99 20.63
N ARG A 381 0.10 -23.90 21.31
CA ARG A 381 0.59 -24.61 22.50
C ARG A 381 1.72 -25.61 22.20
N LYS A 382 1.88 -26.06 20.95
CA LYS A 382 2.88 -27.05 20.56
C LYS A 382 4.21 -26.42 20.08
N PHE A 383 4.29 -25.09 19.97
CA PHE A 383 5.54 -24.39 19.66
C PHE A 383 6.32 -24.02 20.92
N ALA A 384 7.62 -24.32 20.93
CA ALA A 384 8.45 -24.28 22.13
C ALA A 384 9.32 -23.00 22.26
N TRP A 385 9.19 -22.02 21.37
CA TRP A 385 9.95 -20.76 21.41
C TRP A 385 9.23 -19.67 22.23
N TYR A 386 10.00 -18.83 22.93
CA TYR A 386 9.48 -17.73 23.75
C TYR A 386 8.67 -16.73 22.90
N GLY A 387 7.47 -16.37 23.36
CA GLY A 387 6.64 -15.32 22.74
C GLY A 387 5.53 -15.79 21.79
N GLY A 388 5.41 -17.10 21.51
CA GLY A 388 4.37 -17.66 20.63
C GLY A 388 4.59 -17.38 19.14
N ILE A 389 3.81 -18.03 18.26
CA ILE A 389 3.86 -17.76 16.82
C ILE A 389 3.21 -16.40 16.53
N LYS A 390 3.83 -15.57 15.68
CA LYS A 390 3.08 -14.60 14.87
C LYS A 390 2.42 -15.37 13.71
N CYS A 391 1.28 -16.00 13.99
CA CYS A 391 0.61 -16.85 13.00
C CYS A 391 -0.17 -15.97 12.01
N ILE A 392 0.21 -15.97 10.73
CA ILE A 392 -0.59 -15.35 9.69
C ILE A 392 -1.54 -16.40 9.15
N VAL A 393 -2.82 -16.17 9.41
CA VAL A 393 -3.88 -17.10 9.10
C VAL A 393 -4.52 -16.71 7.78
N VAL A 394 -4.41 -17.58 6.77
CA VAL A 394 -5.07 -17.36 5.48
C VAL A 394 -6.30 -18.26 5.43
N ASN A 395 -7.35 -17.84 6.13
CA ASN A 395 -8.71 -18.29 5.84
C ASN A 395 -9.34 -17.30 4.87
N THR A 396 -9.53 -17.71 3.63
CA THR A 396 -9.98 -16.84 2.54
C THR A 396 -11.47 -16.53 2.58
N ALA A 397 -12.25 -17.21 3.43
CA ALA A 397 -13.65 -16.85 3.70
C ALA A 397 -13.78 -15.81 4.82
N ILE A 398 -12.89 -15.87 5.83
CA ILE A 398 -12.90 -14.95 6.99
C ILE A 398 -12.19 -13.62 6.67
N LEU A 399 -11.17 -13.64 5.81
CA LEU A 399 -10.43 -12.44 5.38
C LEU A 399 -11.21 -11.50 4.45
N CYS A 400 -12.41 -11.89 3.98
CA CYS A 400 -13.28 -11.03 3.17
C CYS A 400 -13.83 -9.81 3.93
N HIS A 401 -13.62 -9.73 5.26
CA HIS A 401 -13.89 -8.53 6.03
C HIS A 401 -12.59 -7.96 6.59
N GLU A 402 -12.09 -6.90 5.93
CA GLU A 402 -10.94 -6.07 6.32
C GLU A 402 -10.96 -5.63 7.81
N LYS A 403 -12.15 -5.61 8.41
CA LYS A 403 -12.39 -5.34 9.83
C LYS A 403 -11.75 -6.40 10.76
N TYR A 404 -11.91 -7.69 10.48
CA TYR A 404 -11.40 -8.77 11.35
C TYR A 404 -9.88 -8.92 11.24
N PHE A 405 -9.31 -8.69 10.05
CA PHE A 405 -7.86 -8.67 9.86
C PHE A 405 -7.16 -7.62 10.73
N LYS A 406 -7.72 -6.40 10.81
CA LYS A 406 -7.17 -5.30 11.63
C LYS A 406 -7.41 -5.53 13.13
N GLU A 407 -8.57 -6.05 13.51
CA GLU A 407 -8.92 -6.33 14.91
C GLU A 407 -8.10 -7.49 15.49
N GLU A 408 -7.81 -8.53 14.71
CA GLU A 408 -7.08 -9.72 15.17
C GLU A 408 -5.57 -9.46 15.27
N VAL A 409 -5.00 -8.71 14.31
CA VAL A 409 -3.62 -8.19 14.41
C VAL A 409 -3.48 -7.21 15.59
N ALA A 410 -4.46 -6.33 15.82
CA ALA A 410 -4.45 -5.40 16.94
C ALA A 410 -4.59 -6.12 18.30
N ALA A 411 -5.49 -7.11 18.43
CA ALA A 411 -5.70 -7.86 19.66
C ALA A 411 -4.46 -8.69 20.07
N GLN A 412 -3.72 -9.23 19.10
CA GLN A 412 -2.45 -9.91 19.35
C GLN A 412 -1.32 -8.94 19.74
N THR A 413 -1.39 -7.69 19.31
CA THR A 413 -0.42 -6.64 19.69
C THR A 413 -0.69 -6.11 21.11
N VAL A 414 -1.96 -5.98 21.51
CA VAL A 414 -2.37 -5.48 22.83
C VAL A 414 -2.05 -6.47 23.97
N ASN A 415 -2.24 -7.77 23.76
CA ASN A 415 -1.93 -8.79 24.77
C ASN A 415 -0.43 -8.91 25.14
N ASN A 416 0.47 -8.31 24.34
CA ASN A 416 1.91 -8.32 24.60
C ASN A 416 2.34 -7.23 25.59
N ASN A 417 1.57 -6.15 25.73
CA ASN A 417 1.91 -5.07 26.67
C ASN A 417 1.48 -5.37 28.11
N ASP A 418 0.42 -6.16 28.31
CA ASP A 418 -0.13 -6.44 29.65
C ASP A 418 0.57 -7.59 30.40
N ARG A 419 1.46 -8.35 29.74
CA ARG A 419 2.24 -9.44 30.36
C ARG A 419 3.68 -9.06 30.72
N ALA A 420 4.13 -7.85 30.40
CA ALA A 420 5.49 -7.38 30.68
C ALA A 420 5.66 -6.79 32.10
N THR A 421 4.63 -6.79 32.95
CA THR A 421 4.70 -6.24 34.32
C THR A 421 4.51 -7.30 35.40
N SER A 422 5.37 -8.32 35.45
CA SER A 422 5.59 -9.12 36.67
C SER A 422 6.76 -10.10 36.51
N ASN A 423 7.98 -9.59 36.51
CA ASN A 423 9.12 -10.23 37.19
C ASN A 423 10.36 -9.33 37.02
N SER A 424 10.84 -8.83 38.15
CA SER A 424 12.15 -8.21 38.30
C SER A 424 13.25 -9.24 37.98
N ASP A 425 14.31 -8.79 37.31
CA ASP A 425 15.60 -9.46 37.04
C ASP A 425 15.75 -10.17 35.68
N ILE A 426 15.85 -9.39 34.59
CA ILE A 426 16.58 -9.74 33.35
C ILE A 426 17.26 -8.45 32.81
N PRO A 427 18.54 -8.45 32.42
CA PRO A 427 19.34 -7.25 32.12
C PRO A 427 18.81 -6.41 30.95
N GLU A 428 18.99 -5.09 31.07
CA GLU A 428 18.77 -4.05 30.06
C GLU A 428 19.52 -4.34 28.75
N GLN A 429 18.94 -5.17 27.88
CA GLN A 429 19.34 -5.32 26.48
C GLN A 429 18.20 -6.00 25.70
N ILE A 430 17.02 -5.37 25.69
CA ILE A 430 16.00 -5.65 24.69
C ILE A 430 15.61 -4.31 24.10
N ALA A 431 16.13 -4.08 22.91
CA ALA A 431 15.81 -2.95 22.06
C ALA A 431 14.29 -2.79 21.98
N ARG A 432 13.85 -1.52 22.05
CA ARG A 432 12.56 -1.09 21.52
C ARG A 432 12.36 -1.75 20.15
N PRO A 433 11.14 -2.13 19.76
CA PRO A 433 10.89 -2.52 18.37
C PRO A 433 11.16 -1.29 17.52
N GLU A 434 12.39 -1.20 17.01
CA GLU A 434 12.70 -0.33 15.90
C GLU A 434 11.84 -0.79 14.72
N GLU A 435 11.38 0.21 14.00
CA GLU A 435 10.54 0.16 12.82
C GLU A 435 11.21 -0.67 11.72
N GLU A 436 11.17 -1.99 11.81
CA GLU A 436 11.56 -2.86 10.70
C GLU A 436 10.31 -3.22 9.88
N GLY A 437 10.30 -2.67 8.67
CA GLY A 437 9.23 -2.77 7.69
C GLY A 437 8.83 -4.20 7.33
N GLN A 438 7.69 -4.28 6.63
CA GLN A 438 7.02 -5.52 6.18
C GLN A 438 7.93 -6.49 5.39
N GLU A 439 9.13 -6.08 5.02
CA GLU A 439 10.19 -6.92 4.42
C GLU A 439 10.65 -8.05 5.37
N THR A 440 10.61 -7.85 6.70
CA THR A 440 10.91 -8.92 7.68
C THR A 440 9.91 -10.08 7.63
N VAL A 441 8.70 -9.85 7.12
CA VAL A 441 7.67 -10.88 7.01
C VAL A 441 7.98 -11.79 5.82
N LEU A 442 8.30 -11.25 4.64
CA LEU A 442 8.60 -12.06 3.43
C LEU A 442 10.03 -12.66 3.38
N ALA A 443 10.96 -12.12 4.18
CA ALA A 443 12.35 -12.59 4.30
C ALA A 443 12.57 -13.53 5.49
N ALA A 444 11.68 -13.51 6.50
CA ALA A 444 11.67 -14.52 7.53
C ALA A 444 11.39 -15.91 6.94
N GLU A 445 12.03 -16.94 7.48
CA GLU A 445 11.66 -18.31 7.15
C GLU A 445 10.16 -18.46 7.41
N MET A 446 9.41 -18.74 6.35
CA MET A 446 7.95 -18.77 6.34
C MET A 446 7.54 -20.12 5.80
N VAL A 447 6.69 -20.78 6.59
CA VAL A 447 6.30 -22.16 6.28
C VAL A 447 4.80 -22.28 6.22
N THR A 448 4.31 -22.87 5.13
CA THR A 448 2.89 -23.16 4.96
C THR A 448 2.52 -24.53 5.52
N ILE A 449 1.47 -24.59 6.34
CA ILE A 449 0.77 -25.82 6.72
C ILE A 449 -0.58 -25.86 5.99
N ASN A 450 -0.83 -26.89 5.19
CA ASN A 450 -2.12 -27.12 4.53
C ASN A 450 -3.01 -28.04 5.37
N VAL A 451 -4.18 -27.56 5.79
CA VAL A 451 -5.14 -28.31 6.62
C VAL A 451 -6.45 -28.51 5.85
N ASN A 452 -6.95 -29.74 5.75
CA ASN A 452 -8.13 -30.08 4.93
C ASN A 452 -9.34 -30.48 5.76
N SER A 453 -10.53 -30.00 5.39
CA SER A 453 -11.81 -30.56 5.84
C SER A 453 -12.31 -31.62 4.86
N ALA A 454 -12.60 -32.84 5.34
CA ALA A 454 -13.21 -33.89 4.53
C ALA A 454 -14.66 -34.16 4.97
N ARG A 455 -15.56 -34.40 4.01
CA ARG A 455 -16.93 -34.86 4.28
C ARG A 455 -16.88 -36.35 4.66
N LYS A 456 -17.58 -36.77 5.71
CA LYS A 456 -18.00 -38.18 5.81
C LYS A 456 -19.13 -38.37 4.79
N GLU A 457 -18.93 -39.27 3.82
CA GLU A 457 -20.00 -39.75 2.93
C GLU A 457 -21.19 -40.29 3.74
#